data_AF-A0ABD5BHR2-F1
#
_entry.id   AF-A0ABD5BHR2-F1
#
_cell.length_a   1.000
_cell.length_b   1.000
_cell.length_c   1.000
_cell.angle_alpha   90.00
_cell.angle_beta   90.00
_cell.angle_gamma   90.00
#
_symmetry.space_group_name_H-M   'P 1'
#
loop_
_entity.id
_entity.type
_entity.pdbx_description
1 polymer ?
#
loop_
_entity_poly.entity_id
_entity_poly.type
_entity_poly.pdbx_seq_one_letter_code
_entity_poly.pdbx_strand_id
1 'polypeptide(L)'
;MAKAKPYTCAARNVFHKLAAVMVCMEIEKEVIAPAYEKAGKPYDPKSPDSFTNTFLNNNAEYKRAWETFARAIKKERRSQLEMARSKHGR
;
A
#
# COMPACT_ATOMS: atom_id res chain seq x y z
N MET A 1 8.75 8.27 31.19
CA MET A 1 8.31 8.53 29.80
C MET A 1 6.79 8.58 29.78
N ALA A 2 6.19 9.65 29.25
CA ALA A 2 4.74 9.72 29.12
C ALA A 2 4.25 8.63 28.16
N LYS A 3 3.25 7.83 28.57
CA LYS A 3 2.65 6.82 27.69
C LYS A 3 2.03 7.54 26.49
N ALA A 4 2.36 7.08 25.27
CA ALA A 4 1.76 7.61 24.06
C ALA A 4 0.23 7.46 24.12
N LYS A 5 -0.50 8.50 23.75
CA LYS A 5 -1.96 8.43 23.69
C LYS A 5 -2.38 7.41 22.63
N PRO A 6 -3.42 6.59 22.88
CA PRO A 6 -3.97 5.71 21.87
C PRO A 6 -4.40 6.49 20.62
N TYR A 7 -4.35 5.83 19.45
CA TYR A 7 -4.91 6.39 18.24
C TYR A 7 -6.42 6.61 18.37
N THR A 8 -6.90 7.70 17.77
CA THR A 8 -8.33 7.98 17.66
C THR A 8 -9.03 6.88 16.86
N CYS A 9 -10.36 6.75 17.03
CA CYS A 9 -11.15 5.80 16.24
C CYS A 9 -10.98 6.03 14.73
N ALA A 10 -10.95 7.30 14.29
CA ALA A 10 -10.72 7.66 12.90
C ALA A 10 -9.35 7.19 12.38
N ALA A 11 -8.27 7.40 13.16
CA ALA A 11 -6.94 6.94 12.79
C ALA A 11 -6.87 5.40 12.70
N ARG A 12 -7.47 4.70 13.67
CA ARG A 12 -7.56 3.23 13.64
C ARG A 12 -8.32 2.71 12.42
N ASN A 13 -9.41 3.37 12.02
CA ASN A 13 -10.17 3.02 10.83
C ASN A 13 -9.32 3.21 9.55
N VAL A 14 -8.53 4.28 9.46
CA VAL A 14 -7.58 4.46 8.35
C VAL A 14 -6.56 3.33 8.32
N PHE A 15 -5.96 2.97 9.47
CA PHE A 15 -5.03 1.85 9.53
C PHE A 15 -5.66 0.52 9.13
N HIS A 16 -6.90 0.26 9.54
CA HIS A 16 -7.63 -0.93 9.13
C HIS A 16 -7.81 -0.99 7.60
N LYS A 17 -8.19 0.12 6.98
CA LYS A 17 -8.32 0.22 5.52
C LYS A 17 -6.99 -0.03 4.80
N LEU A 18 -5.90 0.55 5.32
CA LEU A 18 -4.56 0.31 4.76
C LEU A 18 -4.14 -1.16 4.89
N ALA A 19 -4.41 -1.77 6.04
CA ALA A 19 -4.12 -3.18 6.28
C ALA A 19 -4.88 -4.08 5.30
N ALA A 20 -6.17 -3.83 5.06
CA ALA A 20 -6.95 -4.58 4.08
C ALA A 20 -6.35 -4.51 2.67
N VAL A 21 -5.93 -3.31 2.22
CA VAL A 21 -5.30 -3.16 0.90
C VAL A 21 -3.97 -3.90 0.84
N MET A 22 -3.15 -3.84 1.89
CA MET A 22 -1.89 -4.59 1.94
C MET A 22 -2.10 -6.11 1.86
N VAL A 23 -3.10 -6.63 2.58
CA VAL A 23 -3.48 -8.05 2.51
C VAL A 23 -3.95 -8.41 1.10
N CYS A 24 -4.71 -7.56 0.42
CA CYS A 24 -5.08 -7.80 -0.97
C CYS A 24 -3.86 -7.91 -1.89
N MET A 25 -2.89 -7.00 -1.74
CA MET A 25 -1.65 -7.02 -2.53
C MET A 25 -0.79 -8.25 -2.25
N GLU A 26 -0.75 -8.71 -1.00
CA GLU A 26 -0.05 -9.92 -0.59
C GLU A 26 -0.69 -11.16 -1.23
N ILE A 27 -2.00 -11.33 -1.07
CA ILE A 27 -2.76 -12.43 -1.70
C ILE A 27 -2.59 -12.42 -3.21
N GLU A 28 -2.65 -11.24 -3.83
CA GLU A 28 -2.46 -11.09 -5.26
C GLU A 28 -1.10 -11.61 -5.70
N LYS A 29 -0.03 -11.23 -4.99
CA LYS A 29 1.34 -11.62 -5.31
C LYS A 29 1.63 -13.09 -5.00
N GLU A 30 1.13 -13.62 -3.89
CA GLU A 30 1.53 -14.92 -3.37
C GLU A 30 0.60 -16.06 -3.79
N VAL A 31 -0.66 -15.76 -4.09
CA VAL A 31 -1.69 -16.76 -4.40
C VAL A 31 -2.18 -16.60 -5.83
N ILE A 32 -2.62 -15.40 -6.20
CA ILE A 32 -3.33 -15.20 -7.47
C ILE A 32 -2.37 -15.22 -8.66
N ALA A 33 -1.32 -14.39 -8.64
CA ALA A 33 -0.37 -14.35 -9.74
C ALA A 33 0.26 -15.74 -10.00
N PRO A 34 0.74 -16.48 -8.99
CA PRO A 34 1.28 -17.83 -9.21
C PRO A 34 0.24 -18.83 -9.73
N ALA A 35 -1.03 -18.71 -9.35
CA ALA A 35 -2.09 -19.57 -9.87
C ALA A 35 -2.36 -19.32 -11.36
N TYR A 36 -2.33 -18.07 -11.81
CA TYR A 36 -2.47 -17.70 -13.22
C TYR A 36 -1.29 -18.17 -14.07
N GLU A 37 -0.06 -17.98 -13.58
CA GLU A 37 1.15 -18.46 -14.26
C GLU A 37 1.16 -20.00 -14.40
N LYS A 38 0.71 -20.74 -13.36
CA LYS A 38 0.53 -22.20 -13.44
C LYS A 38 -0.52 -22.62 -14.47
N ALA A 39 -1.53 -21.79 -14.71
CA ALA A 39 -2.54 -21.99 -15.73
C ALA A 39 -2.07 -21.55 -17.14
N GLY A 40 -0.82 -21.11 -17.29
CA GLY A 40 -0.26 -20.63 -18.56
C GLY A 40 -0.78 -19.27 -19.01
N LYS A 41 -1.35 -18.48 -18.09
CA LYS A 41 -1.87 -17.13 -18.36
C LYS A 41 -0.98 -16.10 -17.66
N PRO A 42 -0.32 -15.20 -18.40
CA PRO A 42 0.45 -14.13 -17.79
C PRO A 42 -0.43 -13.26 -16.88
N TYR A 43 -0.02 -13.08 -15.63
CA TYR A 43 -0.73 -12.20 -14.70
C TYR A 43 -0.17 -10.78 -14.76
N ASP A 44 -1.02 -9.79 -15.05
CA ASP A 44 -0.64 -8.36 -14.97
C ASP A 44 -1.20 -7.70 -13.70
N PRO A 45 -0.39 -7.49 -12.65
CA PRO A 45 -0.81 -6.81 -11.42
C PRO A 45 -1.07 -5.31 -11.62
N LYS A 46 -0.77 -4.74 -12.79
CA LYS A 46 -1.06 -3.32 -13.12
C LYS A 46 -2.37 -3.15 -13.88
N SER A 47 -2.97 -4.25 -14.34
CA SER A 47 -4.25 -4.21 -15.03
C SER A 47 -5.34 -3.60 -14.15
N PRO A 48 -6.27 -2.78 -14.69
CA PRO A 48 -7.44 -2.30 -13.93
C PRO A 48 -8.29 -3.45 -13.37
N ASP A 49 -8.23 -4.62 -13.98
CA ASP A 49 -8.97 -5.84 -13.62
C ASP A 49 -8.13 -6.82 -12.77
N SER A 50 -6.94 -6.41 -12.33
CA SER A 50 -6.16 -7.18 -11.36
C SER A 50 -6.89 -7.20 -10.02
N PHE A 51 -6.69 -8.26 -9.23
CA PHE A 51 -7.40 -8.51 -7.98
C PHE A 51 -7.41 -7.29 -7.05
N THR A 52 -6.25 -6.69 -6.79
CA THR A 52 -6.18 -5.52 -5.91
C THR A 52 -6.86 -4.31 -6.54
N ASN A 53 -6.68 -4.08 -7.85
CA ASN A 53 -7.31 -2.93 -8.50
C ASN A 53 -8.83 -3.07 -8.57
N THR A 54 -9.37 -4.26 -8.79
CA THR A 54 -10.81 -4.55 -8.68
C THR A 54 -11.31 -4.26 -7.26
N PHE A 55 -10.61 -4.72 -6.22
CA PHE A 55 -10.97 -4.40 -4.83
C PHE A 55 -11.01 -2.89 -4.58
N LEU A 56 -9.97 -2.16 -5.01
CA LEU A 56 -9.89 -0.71 -4.83
C LEU A 56 -10.96 0.05 -5.62
N ASN A 57 -11.24 -0.36 -6.86
CA ASN A 57 -12.23 0.29 -7.72
C ASN A 57 -13.66 0.12 -7.16
N ASN A 58 -13.94 -0.99 -6.49
CA ASN A 58 -15.22 -1.22 -5.83
C ASN A 58 -15.34 -0.56 -4.44
N ASN A 59 -14.22 -0.11 -3.85
CA ASN A 59 -14.17 0.40 -2.47
C ASN A 59 -13.50 1.78 -2.40
N ALA A 60 -14.27 2.84 -2.68
CA ALA A 60 -13.76 4.21 -2.79
C ALA A 60 -13.00 4.70 -1.53
N GLU A 61 -13.45 4.35 -0.32
CA GLU A 61 -12.76 4.76 0.91
C GLU A 61 -11.37 4.10 1.08
N TYR A 62 -11.26 2.84 0.67
CA TYR A 62 -10.01 2.08 0.72
C TYR A 62 -9.04 2.61 -0.32
N LYS A 63 -9.52 2.89 -1.53
CA LYS A 63 -8.76 3.58 -2.59
C LYS A 63 -8.24 4.92 -2.13
N ARG A 64 -9.08 5.77 -1.53
CA ARG A 64 -8.66 7.07 -0.99
C ARG A 64 -7.58 6.93 0.08
N ALA A 65 -7.74 5.99 1.02
CA ALA A 65 -6.75 5.74 2.06
C ALA A 65 -5.41 5.30 1.47
N TRP A 66 -5.44 4.33 0.55
CA TRP A 66 -4.27 3.80 -0.12
C TRP A 66 -3.53 4.85 -0.96
N GLU A 67 -4.23 5.62 -1.78
CA GLU A 67 -3.63 6.66 -2.60
C GLU A 67 -2.97 7.75 -1.75
N THR A 68 -3.63 8.11 -0.63
CA THR A 68 -3.09 9.08 0.34
C THR A 68 -1.79 8.56 0.95
N PHE A 69 -1.79 7.30 1.37
CA PHE A 69 -0.60 6.64 1.93
C PHE A 69 0.52 6.50 0.90
N ALA A 70 0.22 6.12 -0.34
CA ALA A 70 1.19 6.01 -1.43
C ALA A 70 1.87 7.37 -1.73
N ARG A 71 1.13 8.48 -1.67
CA ARG A 71 1.71 9.83 -1.79
C ARG A 71 2.63 10.15 -0.61
N ALA A 72 2.23 9.79 0.61
CA ALA A 72 3.06 9.97 1.80
C ALA A 72 4.38 9.18 1.69
N ILE A 73 4.33 7.91 1.26
CA ILE A 73 5.54 7.10 1.01
C ILE A 73 6.46 7.78 -0.01
N LYS A 74 5.92 8.27 -1.13
CA LYS A 74 6.73 8.97 -2.15
C LYS A 74 7.40 10.22 -1.59
N LYS A 75 6.69 11.00 -0.77
CA LYS A 75 7.24 12.19 -0.12
C LYS A 75 8.34 11.82 0.87
N GLU A 76 8.10 10.83 1.71
CA GLU A 76 9.06 10.37 2.72
C GLU A 76 10.33 9.83 2.07
N ARG A 77 10.21 9.01 1.02
CA ARG A 77 11.36 8.51 0.26
C ARG A 77 12.24 9.64 -0.27
N ARG A 78 11.65 10.71 -0.82
CA ARG A 78 12.44 11.87 -1.28
C ARG A 78 13.16 12.56 -0.12
N SER A 79 12.45 12.82 0.99
CA SER A 79 13.05 13.47 2.16
C SER A 79 14.20 12.66 2.76
N GLN A 80 14.03 11.35 2.88
CA GLN A 80 15.07 10.46 3.39
C GLN A 80 16.29 10.41 2.45
N LEU A 81 16.09 10.41 1.13
CA LEU A 81 17.19 10.47 0.15
C LEU A 81 17.95 11.81 0.21
N GLU A 82 17.25 12.93 0.38
CA GLU A 82 17.86 14.25 0.55
C GLU A 82 18.67 14.34 1.86
N MET A 83 18.13 13.81 2.96
CA MET A 83 18.86 13.72 4.24
C MET A 83 20.09 12.82 4.14
N ALA A 84 20.01 11.69 3.43
CA ALA A 84 21.18 10.83 3.22
C ALA A 84 22.26 11.52 2.39
N ARG A 85 21.87 12.22 1.31
CA ARG A 85 22.81 12.97 0.44
C ARG A 85 23.51 14.11 1.19
N SER A 86 22.78 14.86 2.00
CA SER A 86 23.36 15.96 2.80
C SER A 86 24.29 15.48 3.90
N LYS A 87 24.07 14.29 4.48
CA LYS A 87 24.99 13.68 5.47
C LYS A 87 26.27 13.11 4.86
N HIS A 88 26.23 12.67 3.60
CA HIS A 88 27.38 12.11 2.88
C HIS A 88 28.07 13.12 1.94
N GLY A 89 27.59 14.36 1.87
CA GLY A 89 28.25 15.48 1.20
C GLY A 89 29.27 16.17 2.10
N ARG A 90 30.38 15.49 2.39
CA ARG A 90 31.67 16.09 2.76
C ARG A 90 32.76 15.40 1.96
#